data_AF-A0A0L9UD75-F1
#
_entry.id   AF-A0A0L9UD75-F1
#
_cell.length_a   1.000
_cell.length_b   1.000
_cell.length_c   1.000
_cell.angle_alpha   90.00
_cell.angle_beta   90.00
_cell.angle_gamma   90.00
#
_symmetry.space_group_name_H-M   'P 1'
#
loop_
_entity.id
_entity.type
_entity.pdbx_description
1 polymer ?
#
loop_
_entity_poly.entity_id
_entity_poly.type
_entity_poly.pdbx_seq_one_letter_code
_entity_poly.pdbx_strand_id
1 'polypeptide(L)'
;MATTESLTNGLPSLPPENENDAGDKLANSVNQLNNLSIAIQTFKSRYDELQRHFNFIKQAIDARTKELQSSGSDASPNAKETTEAIVSQPETGKTDSNPKPKPKAEEEEKEKVKEEEKEEDELLSLCKTMNSRGLRKYVLSRLSETASLREQVPVALKSSPKPSKLVFECIGRFFLQGSKAYTKDSPMIPARQVSVLVLEYYLLSGCVGNEEEVEASLKKEADSAAVAWFSGMRIYAA
;
A
#
# COMPACT_ATOMS: atom_id res chain seq x y z
N MET A 1 -25.11 69.29 54.91
CA MET A 1 -23.75 69.21 54.33
C MET A 1 -22.86 68.58 55.38
N ALA A 2 -22.08 67.52 55.21
CA ALA A 2 -21.83 66.58 54.12
C ALA A 2 -21.27 65.32 54.83
N THR A 3 -21.90 64.17 54.64
CA THR A 3 -21.34 62.98 53.96
C THR A 3 -20.34 62.18 54.80
N THR A 4 -20.80 61.02 55.28
CA THR A 4 -20.01 59.90 55.79
C THR A 4 -19.65 58.97 54.63
N GLU A 5 -18.36 58.72 54.36
CA GLU A 5 -17.95 57.63 53.47
C GLU A 5 -17.10 56.61 54.23
N SER A 6 -17.60 55.36 54.20
CA SER A 6 -16.94 54.15 54.65
C SER A 6 -16.04 53.60 53.53
N LEU A 7 -14.79 53.27 53.84
CA LEU A 7 -13.96 52.39 52.99
C LEU A 7 -13.80 51.03 53.69
N THR A 8 -14.61 50.06 53.28
CA THR A 8 -14.34 48.63 53.50
C THR A 8 -13.44 48.14 52.38
N ASN A 9 -12.16 47.96 52.66
CA ASN A 9 -11.22 47.35 51.71
C ASN A 9 -11.51 45.85 51.54
N GLY A 10 -11.61 45.45 50.28
CA GLY A 10 -12.02 44.12 49.83
C GLY A 10 -11.01 43.02 50.13
N LEU A 11 -11.52 41.91 50.65
CA LEU A 11 -10.91 40.59 50.60
C LEU A 11 -11.31 39.95 49.25
N PRO A 12 -10.39 39.40 48.44
CA PRO A 12 -10.78 38.70 47.23
C PRO A 12 -11.45 37.37 47.60
N SER A 13 -12.74 37.26 47.29
CA SER A 13 -13.48 36.00 47.36
C SER A 13 -12.92 35.01 46.33
N LEU A 14 -12.48 33.84 46.80
CA LEU A 14 -12.18 32.68 45.95
C LEU A 14 -13.44 32.27 45.16
N PRO A 15 -13.34 31.85 43.89
CA PRO A 15 -14.48 31.37 43.13
C PRO A 15 -15.01 30.05 43.72
N PRO A 16 -16.33 29.79 43.66
CA PRO A 16 -16.87 28.48 43.99
C PRO A 16 -16.41 27.46 42.93
N GLU A 17 -15.61 26.47 43.32
CA GLU A 17 -15.38 25.28 42.49
C GLU A 17 -16.70 24.52 42.35
N ASN A 18 -17.14 24.36 41.10
CA ASN A 18 -18.39 23.69 40.76
C ASN A 18 -18.16 22.18 40.79
N GLU A 19 -18.47 21.52 41.92
CA GLU A 19 -18.21 20.08 42.14
C GLU A 19 -18.87 19.15 41.09
N ASN A 20 -19.85 19.62 40.33
CA ASN A 20 -20.52 18.86 39.28
C ASN A 20 -19.63 18.62 38.04
N ASP A 21 -18.69 19.52 37.74
CA ASP A 21 -17.80 19.42 36.57
C ASP A 21 -16.73 18.33 36.73
N ALA A 22 -16.31 18.06 37.98
CA ALA A 22 -15.34 17.02 38.28
C ALA A 22 -15.94 15.61 38.11
N GLY A 23 -17.20 15.42 38.51
CA GLY A 23 -17.93 14.16 38.37
C GLY A 23 -18.13 13.75 36.91
N ASP A 24 -18.54 14.69 36.06
CA ASP A 24 -18.74 14.46 34.62
C ASP A 24 -17.43 14.13 33.90
N LYS A 25 -16.33 14.81 34.27
CA LYS A 25 -14.99 14.52 33.75
C LYS A 25 -14.52 13.11 34.12
N LEU A 26 -14.77 12.69 35.37
CA LEU A 26 -14.43 11.35 35.83
C LEU A 26 -15.22 10.28 35.06
N ALA A 27 -16.54 10.46 34.91
CA ALA A 27 -17.38 9.54 34.17
C ALA A 27 -16.95 9.41 32.69
N ASN A 28 -16.60 10.53 32.04
CA ASN A 28 -16.08 10.52 30.68
C ASN A 28 -14.73 9.77 30.60
N SER A 29 -13.81 10.00 31.54
CA SER A 29 -12.52 9.31 31.60
C SER A 29 -12.68 7.80 31.76
N VAL A 30 -13.61 7.35 32.63
CA VAL A 30 -13.92 5.92 32.81
C VAL A 30 -14.49 5.30 31.54
N ASN A 31 -15.38 6.01 30.84
CA ASN A 31 -15.92 5.55 29.57
C ASN A 31 -14.83 5.43 28.48
N GLN A 32 -13.92 6.39 28.41
CA GLN A 32 -12.77 6.34 27.49
C GLN A 32 -11.86 5.16 27.80
N LEU A 33 -11.58 4.90 29.08
CA LEU A 33 -10.78 3.75 29.50
C LEU A 33 -11.44 2.42 29.12
N ASN A 34 -12.75 2.32 29.29
CA ASN A 34 -13.51 1.14 28.87
C ASN A 34 -13.46 0.93 27.35
N ASN A 35 -13.66 2.00 26.57
CA ASN A 35 -13.56 1.95 25.11
C ASN A 35 -12.15 1.53 24.66
N LEU A 36 -11.11 2.06 25.31
CA LEU A 36 -9.73 1.66 25.05
C LEU A 36 -9.49 0.18 25.38
N SER A 37 -10.03 -0.31 26.50
CA SER A 37 -9.95 -1.73 26.88
C SER A 37 -10.56 -2.63 25.82
N ILE A 38 -11.76 -2.28 25.32
CA ILE A 38 -12.43 -3.01 24.24
C ILE A 38 -11.59 -2.99 22.96
N ALA A 39 -11.01 -1.82 22.61
CA ALA A 39 -10.16 -1.70 21.43
C ALA A 39 -8.90 -2.57 21.54
N ILE A 40 -8.25 -2.60 22.71
CA ILE A 40 -7.06 -3.44 22.96
C ILE A 40 -7.42 -4.93 22.89
N GLN A 41 -8.56 -5.33 23.46
CA GLN A 41 -9.04 -6.71 23.37
C GLN A 41 -9.35 -7.11 21.92
N THR A 42 -9.97 -6.22 21.15
CA THR A 42 -10.24 -6.43 19.73
C THR A 42 -8.95 -6.53 18.93
N PHE A 43 -7.97 -5.67 19.21
CA PHE A 43 -6.66 -5.76 18.57
C PHE A 43 -5.98 -7.10 18.89
N LYS A 44 -5.98 -7.50 20.16
CA LYS A 44 -5.38 -8.77 20.60
C LYS A 44 -6.01 -9.97 19.89
N SER A 45 -7.34 -10.01 19.79
CA SER A 45 -8.02 -11.13 19.12
C SER A 45 -7.67 -11.21 17.63
N ARG A 46 -7.56 -10.06 16.94
CA ARG A 46 -7.10 -10.00 15.54
C ARG A 46 -5.65 -10.42 15.37
N TYR A 47 -4.79 -10.04 16.31
CA TYR A 47 -3.40 -10.48 16.32
C TYR A 47 -3.30 -12.01 16.50
N ASP A 48 -4.04 -12.58 17.46
CA ASP A 48 -4.09 -14.03 17.69
C ASP A 48 -4.63 -14.79 16.47
N GLU A 49 -5.66 -14.24 15.81
CA GLU A 49 -6.21 -14.76 14.55
C GLU A 49 -5.15 -14.78 13.43
N LEU A 50 -4.44 -13.67 13.23
CA LEU A 50 -3.35 -13.58 12.26
C LEU A 50 -2.24 -14.59 12.56
N GLN A 51 -1.87 -14.75 13.83
CA GLN A 51 -0.86 -15.73 14.25
C GLN A 51 -1.30 -17.17 13.96
N ARG A 52 -2.59 -17.50 14.14
CA ARG A 52 -3.14 -18.80 13.74
C ARG A 52 -3.03 -19.03 12.23
N HIS A 53 -3.39 -18.03 11.42
CA HIS A 53 -3.25 -18.13 9.97
C HIS A 53 -1.81 -18.37 9.53
N PHE A 54 -0.85 -17.66 10.13
CA PHE A 54 0.57 -17.86 9.83
C PHE A 54 1.03 -19.28 10.17
N ASN A 55 0.66 -19.79 11.34
CA ASN A 55 0.97 -21.15 11.76
C ASN A 55 0.33 -22.20 10.84
N PHE A 56 -0.91 -21.99 10.40
CA PHE A 56 -1.59 -22.86 9.44
C PHE A 56 -0.89 -22.89 8.09
N ILE A 57 -0.53 -21.72 7.54
CA ILE A 57 0.20 -21.64 6.27
C ILE A 57 1.54 -22.37 6.37
N LYS A 58 2.27 -22.18 7.47
CA LYS A 58 3.53 -22.89 7.73
C LYS A 58 3.33 -24.41 7.71
N GLN A 59 2.34 -24.90 8.45
CA GLN A 59 2.02 -26.34 8.48
C GLN A 59 1.61 -26.88 7.10
N ALA A 60 0.82 -26.14 6.33
CA ALA A 60 0.39 -26.54 4.99
C ALA A 60 1.57 -26.62 4.00
N ILE A 61 2.50 -25.67 4.07
CA ILE A 61 3.73 -25.69 3.26
C ILE A 61 4.60 -26.89 3.66
N ASP A 62 4.79 -27.14 4.95
CA ASP A 62 5.58 -28.26 5.45
C ASP A 62 4.96 -29.61 5.00
N ALA A 63 3.63 -29.73 5.09
CA ALA A 63 2.91 -30.92 4.62
C ALA A 63 3.11 -31.16 3.11
N ARG A 64 2.92 -30.13 2.28
CA ARG A 64 3.10 -30.23 0.82
C ARG A 64 4.55 -30.53 0.44
N THR A 65 5.50 -29.96 1.17
CA THR A 65 6.94 -30.22 0.96
C THR A 65 7.26 -31.69 1.26
N LYS A 66 6.71 -32.23 2.34
CA LYS A 66 6.88 -33.64 2.72
C LYS A 66 6.24 -34.60 1.72
N GLU A 67 5.04 -34.28 1.22
CA GLU A 67 4.38 -35.07 0.17
C GLU A 67 5.24 -35.15 -1.12
N LEU A 68 5.78 -34.00 -1.56
CA LEU A 68 6.66 -33.95 -2.73
C LEU A 68 7.96 -34.74 -2.54
N GLN A 69 8.54 -34.72 -1.33
CA GLN A 69 9.73 -35.53 -1.01
C GLN A 69 9.41 -37.03 -0.96
N SER A 70 8.23 -37.42 -0.49
CA SER A 70 7.80 -38.83 -0.50
C SER A 70 7.41 -39.34 -1.89
N SER A 71 7.06 -38.45 -2.82
CA SER A 71 6.70 -38.81 -4.19
C SER A 71 7.89 -38.79 -5.17
N GLY A 72 9.10 -38.46 -4.70
CA GLY A 72 10.32 -38.32 -5.50
C GLY A 72 11.26 -39.53 -5.50
N SER A 73 10.86 -40.68 -4.94
CA SER A 73 11.71 -41.88 -4.82
C SER A 73 11.41 -43.00 -5.82
N ASP A 74 10.60 -42.78 -6.87
CA ASP A 74 10.49 -43.74 -7.97
C ASP A 74 10.59 -43.01 -9.32
N ALA A 75 11.72 -43.18 -9.99
CA ALA A 75 11.90 -42.74 -11.37
C ALA A 75 12.08 -43.95 -12.32
N SER A 76 11.06 -44.16 -13.17
CA SER A 76 11.15 -44.44 -14.62
C SER A 76 11.45 -45.87 -15.12
N PRO A 77 11.27 -46.23 -16.43
CA PRO A 77 10.28 -45.87 -17.48
C PRO A 77 9.64 -47.13 -18.16
N ASN A 78 8.50 -47.03 -18.88
CA ASN A 78 8.32 -47.62 -20.24
C ASN A 78 6.96 -47.28 -20.89
N ALA A 79 6.96 -47.23 -22.22
CA ALA A 79 5.88 -46.93 -23.15
C ALA A 79 4.76 -47.99 -23.25
N LYS A 80 3.55 -47.58 -23.68
CA LYS A 80 2.92 -47.97 -24.97
C LYS A 80 1.47 -47.45 -25.12
N GLU A 81 1.16 -47.11 -26.37
CA GLU A 81 -0.18 -47.01 -26.96
C GLU A 81 -1.09 -48.19 -26.56
N THR A 82 -2.41 -47.97 -26.52
CA THR A 82 -3.40 -48.62 -27.41
C THR A 82 -4.82 -48.15 -27.07
N THR A 83 -5.54 -47.95 -28.17
CA THR A 83 -6.93 -47.59 -28.44
C THR A 83 -8.01 -48.58 -27.92
N GLU A 84 -9.27 -48.12 -28.03
CA GLU A 84 -10.55 -48.87 -28.04
C GLU A 84 -11.11 -49.37 -26.68
N ALA A 85 -12.41 -49.40 -26.38
CA ALA A 85 -13.64 -48.79 -26.90
C ALA A 85 -14.81 -49.18 -25.95
N ILE A 86 -15.96 -48.50 -26.09
CA ILE A 86 -17.34 -49.01 -25.92
C ILE A 86 -18.08 -48.86 -24.55
N VAL A 87 -19.35 -48.42 -24.72
CA VAL A 87 -20.54 -48.37 -23.83
C VAL A 87 -20.76 -47.02 -23.13
N SER A 88 -21.85 -46.26 -23.29
CA SER A 88 -23.01 -46.27 -24.18
C SER A 88 -23.71 -44.90 -24.03
N GLN A 89 -24.14 -44.29 -25.14
CA GLN A 89 -25.25 -43.33 -25.15
C GLN A 89 -26.59 -44.11 -25.20
N PRO A 90 -27.72 -43.42 -24.98
CA PRO A 90 -28.53 -43.12 -26.16
C PRO A 90 -29.00 -41.67 -26.24
N GLU A 91 -29.10 -41.24 -27.50
CA GLU A 91 -29.55 -39.96 -28.01
C GLU A 91 -31.08 -39.79 -27.98
N THR A 92 -31.57 -38.54 -27.95
CA THR A 92 -32.64 -38.07 -28.85
C THR A 92 -32.59 -36.54 -29.04
N GLY A 93 -32.06 -36.10 -30.19
CA GLY A 93 -32.62 -35.13 -31.17
C GLY A 93 -33.19 -33.77 -30.72
N LYS A 94 -33.19 -32.67 -31.51
CA LYS A 94 -32.73 -32.38 -32.87
C LYS A 94 -32.97 -30.86 -33.10
N THR A 95 -32.12 -30.23 -33.92
CA THR A 95 -32.39 -29.06 -34.81
C THR A 95 -32.65 -27.64 -34.25
N ASP A 96 -31.68 -26.79 -34.60
CA ASP A 96 -31.80 -25.57 -35.43
C ASP A 96 -32.07 -24.18 -34.83
N SER A 97 -31.37 -23.23 -35.45
CA SER A 97 -31.71 -21.82 -35.67
C SER A 97 -31.34 -20.80 -34.58
N ASN A 98 -30.18 -20.18 -34.82
CA ASN A 98 -29.86 -18.79 -34.46
C ASN A 98 -30.97 -17.83 -34.94
N PRO A 99 -31.30 -16.77 -34.18
CA PRO A 99 -30.85 -15.44 -34.62
C PRO A 99 -30.40 -14.51 -33.47
N LYS A 100 -29.27 -13.84 -33.72
CA LYS A 100 -28.70 -12.69 -32.96
C LYS A 100 -29.71 -11.55 -32.79
N PRO A 101 -29.78 -10.91 -31.61
CA PRO A 101 -29.27 -9.54 -31.43
C PRO A 101 -28.54 -9.41 -30.06
N LYS A 102 -27.50 -8.62 -29.79
CA LYS A 102 -26.98 -7.36 -30.31
C LYS A 102 -25.55 -7.20 -29.72
N PRO A 103 -24.56 -6.66 -30.44
CA PRO A 103 -23.22 -6.40 -29.93
C PRO A 103 -23.20 -5.07 -29.16
N LYS A 104 -22.84 -5.10 -27.88
CA LYS A 104 -22.57 -3.86 -27.11
C LYS A 104 -21.49 -3.98 -26.04
N ALA A 105 -20.85 -5.15 -25.91
CA ALA A 105 -19.80 -5.40 -24.91
C ALA A 105 -18.38 -5.49 -25.52
N GLU A 106 -18.25 -5.66 -26.84
CA GLU A 106 -16.95 -5.84 -27.50
C GLU A 106 -16.23 -4.52 -27.86
N GLU A 107 -16.92 -3.39 -27.82
CA GLU A 107 -16.32 -2.07 -28.11
C GLU A 107 -15.62 -1.46 -26.89
N GLU A 108 -16.20 -1.58 -25.69
CA GLU A 108 -15.58 -1.07 -24.44
C GLU A 108 -14.30 -1.85 -24.07
N GLU A 109 -14.26 -3.15 -24.31
CA GLU A 109 -13.09 -3.99 -24.01
C GLU A 109 -11.93 -3.73 -24.99
N LYS A 110 -12.23 -3.46 -26.28
CA LYS A 110 -11.20 -3.09 -27.28
C LYS A 110 -10.65 -1.68 -27.08
N GLU A 111 -11.46 -0.75 -26.57
CA GLU A 111 -11.01 0.62 -26.30
C GLU A 111 -10.13 0.67 -25.05
N LYS A 112 -10.52 -0.05 -23.97
CA LYS A 112 -9.73 -0.17 -22.74
C LYS A 112 -8.37 -0.83 -22.97
N VAL A 113 -8.29 -1.88 -23.78
CA VAL A 113 -7.01 -2.53 -24.13
C VAL A 113 -6.10 -1.60 -24.91
N LYS A 114 -6.63 -0.78 -25.82
CA LYS A 114 -5.85 0.21 -26.58
C LYS A 114 -5.35 1.38 -25.72
N GLU A 115 -6.10 1.75 -24.70
CA GLU A 115 -5.72 2.79 -23.75
C GLU A 115 -4.61 2.28 -22.82
N GLU A 116 -4.76 1.07 -22.27
CA GLU A 116 -3.73 0.40 -21.46
C GLU A 116 -2.41 0.20 -22.24
N GLU A 117 -2.46 -0.21 -23.50
CA GLU A 117 -1.25 -0.39 -24.35
C GLU A 117 -0.50 0.95 -24.57
N LYS A 118 -1.22 2.04 -24.84
CA LYS A 118 -0.62 3.38 -24.98
C LYS A 118 -0.03 3.88 -23.67
N GLU A 119 -0.66 3.57 -22.55
CA GLU A 119 -0.21 3.95 -21.22
C GLU A 119 1.05 3.18 -20.81
N GLU A 120 1.14 1.89 -21.15
CA GLU A 120 2.35 1.09 -20.98
C GLU A 120 3.50 1.65 -21.83
N ASP A 121 3.22 2.02 -23.08
CA ASP A 121 4.19 2.69 -23.96
C ASP A 121 4.67 4.03 -23.38
N GLU A 122 3.77 4.84 -22.82
CA GLU A 122 4.12 6.09 -22.14
C GLU A 122 5.05 5.81 -20.95
N LEU A 123 4.70 4.88 -20.07
CA LEU A 123 5.49 4.52 -18.90
C LEU A 123 6.89 4.00 -19.26
N LEU A 124 6.97 3.15 -20.28
CA LEU A 124 8.24 2.67 -20.83
C LEU A 124 9.08 3.84 -21.35
N SER A 125 8.46 4.79 -22.06
CA SER A 125 9.16 5.98 -22.56
C SER A 125 9.71 6.83 -21.40
N LEU A 126 8.94 7.01 -20.32
CA LEU A 126 9.34 7.75 -19.13
C LEU A 126 10.55 7.10 -18.44
N CYS A 127 10.55 5.78 -18.32
CA CYS A 127 11.64 5.03 -17.69
C CYS A 127 12.92 5.04 -18.53
N LYS A 128 12.80 4.84 -19.85
CA LYS A 128 13.93 4.87 -20.80
C LYS A 128 14.57 6.25 -20.90
N THR A 129 13.76 7.30 -20.90
CA THR A 129 14.22 8.70 -20.98
C THR A 129 14.64 9.28 -19.62
N MET A 130 14.63 8.49 -18.55
CA MET A 130 14.96 8.92 -17.18
C MET A 130 14.10 10.11 -16.70
N ASN A 131 12.84 10.20 -17.13
CA ASN A 131 11.96 11.31 -16.79
C ASN A 131 11.30 11.13 -15.42
N SER A 132 12.06 11.41 -14.35
CA SER A 132 11.62 11.30 -12.96
C SER A 132 10.36 12.11 -12.63
N ARG A 133 10.23 13.32 -13.18
CA ARG A 133 9.06 14.19 -12.98
C ARG A 133 7.82 13.66 -13.69
N GLY A 134 7.98 13.13 -14.90
CA GLY A 134 6.92 12.49 -15.66
C GLY A 134 6.44 11.23 -14.96
N LEU A 135 7.37 10.36 -14.53
CA LEU A 135 7.05 9.15 -13.76
C LEU A 135 6.26 9.47 -12.49
N ARG A 136 6.70 10.47 -11.72
CA ARG A 136 5.96 10.93 -10.54
C ARG A 136 4.53 11.36 -10.89
N LYS A 137 4.34 12.14 -11.96
CA LYS A 137 3.02 12.62 -12.38
C LYS A 137 2.12 11.48 -12.85
N TYR A 138 2.68 10.54 -13.60
CA TYR A 138 1.99 9.36 -14.11
C TYR A 138 1.47 8.46 -12.98
N VAL A 139 2.30 8.20 -11.97
CA VAL A 139 1.87 7.47 -10.77
C VAL A 139 0.85 8.28 -9.96
N LEU A 140 1.03 9.60 -9.88
CA LEU A 140 0.12 10.51 -9.15
C LEU A 140 -1.29 10.53 -9.76
N SER A 141 -1.41 10.55 -11.09
CA SER A 141 -2.71 10.58 -11.77
C SER A 141 -3.50 9.29 -11.63
N ARG A 142 -2.82 8.17 -11.31
CA ARG A 142 -3.42 6.83 -11.22
C ARG A 142 -3.28 6.20 -9.83
N LEU A 143 -3.21 7.02 -8.79
CA LEU A 143 -3.11 6.54 -7.40
C LEU A 143 -4.26 5.61 -6.98
N SER A 144 -5.42 5.68 -7.65
CA SER A 144 -6.54 4.74 -7.47
C SER A 144 -6.26 3.34 -8.02
N GLU A 145 -5.42 3.22 -9.05
CA GLU A 145 -5.18 2.01 -9.82
C GLU A 145 -3.90 1.30 -9.39
N THR A 146 -3.74 1.15 -8.06
CA THR A 146 -2.51 0.60 -7.46
C THR A 146 -2.17 -0.81 -7.95
N ALA A 147 -3.17 -1.64 -8.27
CA ALA A 147 -2.94 -2.99 -8.77
C ALA A 147 -2.26 -3.00 -10.15
N SER A 148 -2.77 -2.18 -11.10
CA SER A 148 -2.18 -2.04 -12.44
C SER A 148 -0.77 -1.45 -12.36
N LEU A 149 -0.60 -0.37 -11.58
CA LEU A 149 0.71 0.25 -11.37
C LEU A 149 1.75 -0.73 -10.78
N ARG A 150 1.33 -1.59 -9.85
CA ARG A 150 2.20 -2.59 -9.23
C ARG A 150 2.70 -3.64 -10.21
N GLU A 151 1.95 -3.93 -11.26
CA GLU A 151 2.36 -4.88 -12.31
C GLU A 151 3.24 -4.19 -13.36
N GLN A 152 2.82 -3.03 -13.87
CA GLN A 152 3.46 -2.35 -14.99
C GLN A 152 4.75 -1.62 -14.60
N VAL A 153 4.76 -0.86 -13.49
CA VAL A 153 5.88 0.03 -13.13
C VAL A 153 7.17 -0.75 -12.84
N PRO A 154 7.16 -1.85 -12.06
CA PRO A 154 8.38 -2.62 -11.84
C PRO A 154 8.99 -3.19 -13.13
N VAL A 155 8.14 -3.62 -14.09
CA VAL A 155 8.59 -4.13 -15.38
C VAL A 155 9.22 -3.01 -16.21
N ALA A 156 8.56 -1.86 -16.29
CA ALA A 156 9.07 -0.71 -17.03
C ALA A 156 10.37 -0.14 -16.44
N LEU A 157 10.53 -0.15 -15.11
CA LEU A 157 11.75 0.32 -14.44
C LEU A 157 13.01 -0.43 -14.89
N LYS A 158 12.91 -1.71 -15.23
CA LYS A 158 14.03 -2.51 -15.75
C LYS A 158 14.57 -1.99 -17.09
N SER A 159 13.75 -1.27 -17.86
CA SER A 159 14.15 -0.67 -19.13
C SER A 159 14.92 0.64 -18.96
N SER A 160 14.99 1.17 -17.75
CA SER A 160 15.73 2.38 -17.43
C SER A 160 17.23 2.12 -17.45
N PRO A 161 18.07 3.04 -17.96
CA PRO A 161 19.53 2.90 -17.90
C PRO A 161 20.10 2.93 -16.47
N LYS A 162 19.46 3.67 -15.56
CA LYS A 162 19.88 3.85 -14.17
C LYS A 162 18.65 3.89 -13.23
N PRO A 163 17.93 2.77 -13.06
CA PRO A 163 16.71 2.71 -12.25
C PRO A 163 16.88 3.28 -10.83
N SER A 164 18.02 3.05 -10.15
CA SER A 164 18.23 3.59 -8.80
C SER A 164 18.22 5.11 -8.78
N LYS A 165 18.88 5.73 -9.77
CA LYS A 165 18.94 7.20 -9.90
C LYS A 165 17.58 7.76 -10.28
N LEU A 166 16.87 7.13 -11.22
CA LEU A 166 15.53 7.53 -11.63
C LEU A 166 14.56 7.56 -10.44
N VAL A 167 14.56 6.50 -9.65
CA VAL A 167 13.71 6.35 -8.47
C VAL A 167 14.06 7.39 -7.41
N PHE A 168 15.35 7.57 -7.12
CA PHE A 168 15.81 8.58 -6.17
C PHE A 168 15.38 10.00 -6.57
N GLU A 169 15.53 10.37 -7.84
CA GLU A 169 15.06 11.67 -8.35
C GLU A 169 13.52 11.78 -8.34
N CYS A 170 12.80 10.69 -8.63
CA CYS A 170 11.34 10.63 -8.62
C CYS A 170 10.75 10.84 -7.22
N ILE A 171 11.44 10.35 -6.20
CA ILE A 171 11.12 10.59 -4.78
C ILE A 171 11.35 12.07 -4.40
N GLY A 172 12.31 12.74 -5.04
CA GLY A 172 12.61 14.14 -4.77
C GLY A 172 12.94 14.36 -3.28
N ARG A 173 12.42 15.44 -2.69
CA ARG A 173 12.77 15.86 -1.32
C ARG A 173 11.59 15.88 -0.35
N PHE A 174 10.59 15.02 -0.56
CA PHE A 174 9.38 15.00 0.29
C PHE A 174 9.71 14.73 1.77
N PHE A 175 10.78 13.96 2.03
CA PHE A 175 11.24 13.56 3.36
C PHE A 175 11.85 14.72 4.17
N LEU A 176 12.15 15.86 3.53
CA LEU A 176 12.62 17.07 4.22
C LEU A 176 11.47 17.90 4.79
N GLN A 177 10.22 17.60 4.41
CA GLN A 177 9.08 18.36 4.88
C GLN A 177 8.64 17.92 6.28
N GLY A 178 8.50 18.90 7.17
CA GLY A 178 8.02 18.72 8.53
C GLY A 178 6.53 18.36 8.61
N SER A 179 6.08 17.94 9.79
CA SER A 179 4.69 17.52 10.05
C SER A 179 3.65 18.57 9.64
N LYS A 180 3.98 19.87 9.78
CA LYS A 180 3.13 20.99 9.36
C LYS A 180 2.81 21.02 7.86
N ALA A 181 3.60 20.35 7.03
CA ALA A 181 3.33 20.25 5.59
C ALA A 181 2.24 19.21 5.26
N TYR A 182 1.80 18.39 6.23
CA TYR A 182 0.86 17.29 6.06
C TYR A 182 -0.48 17.55 6.75
N THR A 183 -1.00 18.76 6.64
CA THR A 183 -2.36 19.07 7.08
C THR A 183 -3.39 18.36 6.20
N LYS A 184 -4.64 18.28 6.69
CA LYS A 184 -5.77 17.79 5.91
C LYS A 184 -5.80 18.49 4.54
N ASP A 185 -5.98 17.71 3.48
CA ASP A 185 -6.03 18.17 2.08
C ASP A 185 -4.72 18.75 1.52
N SER A 186 -3.59 18.54 2.21
CA SER A 186 -2.29 18.98 1.69
C SER A 186 -1.89 18.20 0.43
N PRO A 187 -1.40 18.88 -0.63
CA PRO A 187 -0.87 18.22 -1.83
C PRO A 187 0.40 17.39 -1.54
N MET A 188 0.97 17.52 -0.35
CA MET A 188 2.12 16.71 0.09
C MET A 188 1.74 15.29 0.47
N ILE A 189 0.49 15.04 0.86
CA ILE A 189 0.00 13.70 1.18
C ILE A 189 0.10 12.78 -0.05
N PRO A 190 -0.50 13.12 -1.21
CA PRO A 190 -0.39 12.26 -2.38
C PRO A 190 1.02 12.23 -2.97
N ALA A 191 1.79 13.32 -2.88
CA ALA A 191 3.20 13.31 -3.29
C ALA A 191 4.05 12.32 -2.46
N ARG A 192 3.78 12.20 -1.16
CA ARG A 192 4.40 11.21 -0.28
C ARG A 192 3.93 9.79 -0.63
N GLN A 193 2.63 9.58 -0.90
CA GLN A 193 2.10 8.28 -1.33
C GLN A 193 2.78 7.79 -2.61
N VAL A 194 2.90 8.64 -3.64
CA VAL A 194 3.63 8.32 -4.87
C VAL A 194 5.07 7.90 -4.57
N SER A 195 5.75 8.64 -3.69
CA SER A 195 7.15 8.35 -3.38
C SER A 195 7.32 7.00 -2.66
N VAL A 196 6.38 6.62 -1.80
CA VAL A 196 6.35 5.29 -1.15
C VAL A 196 6.08 4.19 -2.19
N LEU A 197 5.12 4.39 -3.09
CA LEU A 197 4.80 3.42 -4.13
C LEU A 197 5.98 3.20 -5.09
N VAL A 198 6.64 4.27 -5.53
CA VAL A 198 7.80 4.18 -6.43
C VAL A 198 8.96 3.43 -5.77
N LEU A 199 9.19 3.63 -4.47
CA LEU A 199 10.16 2.83 -3.70
C LEU A 199 9.76 1.35 -3.67
N GLU A 200 8.51 1.04 -3.41
CA GLU A 200 8.00 -0.34 -3.42
C GLU A 200 8.19 -0.99 -4.80
N TYR A 201 7.81 -0.30 -5.87
CA TYR A 201 7.94 -0.81 -7.24
C TYR A 201 9.39 -1.05 -7.64
N TYR A 202 10.32 -0.21 -7.16
CA TYR A 202 11.75 -0.43 -7.35
C TYR A 202 12.27 -1.67 -6.61
N LEU A 203 11.76 -1.97 -5.42
CA LEU A 203 12.09 -3.22 -4.73
C LEU A 203 11.53 -4.43 -5.49
N LEU A 204 10.31 -4.32 -6.02
CA LEU A 204 9.66 -5.39 -6.80
C LEU A 204 10.29 -5.59 -8.19
N SER A 205 10.89 -4.56 -8.78
CA SER A 205 11.55 -4.68 -10.08
C SER A 205 12.78 -5.56 -10.01
N GLY A 206 13.32 -5.80 -8.81
CA GLY A 206 14.58 -6.52 -8.64
C GLY A 206 15.77 -5.75 -9.24
N CYS A 207 15.66 -4.45 -9.52
CA CYS A 207 16.80 -3.65 -9.99
C CYS A 207 17.83 -3.36 -8.89
N VAL A 208 17.47 -3.61 -7.62
CA VAL A 208 18.30 -3.33 -6.45
C VAL A 208 19.62 -4.10 -6.53
N GLY A 209 20.74 -3.37 -6.54
CA GLY A 209 22.09 -3.97 -6.50
C GLY A 209 22.55 -4.65 -7.79
N ASN A 210 21.72 -4.67 -8.84
CA ASN A 210 22.06 -5.20 -10.17
C ASN A 210 22.69 -4.13 -11.07
N GLU A 211 22.73 -2.88 -10.63
CA GLU A 211 23.59 -1.86 -11.22
C GLU A 211 25.01 -2.13 -10.72
N GLU A 212 25.89 -2.64 -11.60
CA GLU A 212 27.31 -2.94 -11.32
C GLU A 212 28.06 -1.78 -10.65
N GLU A 213 27.52 -0.58 -10.73
CA GLU A 213 27.89 0.53 -9.89
C GLU A 213 26.66 1.41 -9.62
N VAL A 214 25.89 1.11 -8.55
CA VAL A 214 25.10 2.17 -7.91
C VAL A 214 26.11 3.23 -7.53
N GLU A 215 26.14 4.32 -8.31
CA GLU A 215 27.14 5.37 -8.24
C GLU A 215 27.39 5.72 -6.76
N ALA A 216 28.62 5.59 -6.28
CA ALA A 216 28.92 5.73 -4.84
C ALA A 216 28.41 7.08 -4.28
N SER A 217 28.36 8.10 -5.13
CA SER A 217 27.75 9.40 -4.89
C SER A 217 26.25 9.30 -4.57
N LEU A 218 25.50 8.54 -5.37
CA LEU A 218 24.06 8.33 -5.19
C LEU A 218 23.77 7.57 -3.88
N LYS A 219 24.57 6.53 -3.58
CA LYS A 219 24.44 5.80 -2.31
C LYS A 219 24.61 6.72 -1.10
N LYS A 220 25.65 7.57 -1.11
CA LYS A 220 25.88 8.56 -0.05
C LYS A 220 24.73 9.58 0.04
N GLU A 221 24.17 10.01 -1.08
CA GLU A 221 23.04 10.95 -1.08
C GLU A 221 21.77 10.30 -0.51
N ALA A 222 21.48 9.05 -0.90
CA ALA A 222 20.38 8.27 -0.36
C ALA A 222 20.53 8.01 1.14
N ASP A 223 21.73 7.68 1.61
CA ASP A 223 22.03 7.51 3.04
C ASP A 223 21.83 8.82 3.82
N SER A 224 22.33 9.94 3.28
CA SER A 224 22.15 11.27 3.88
C SER A 224 20.67 11.67 3.94
N ALA A 225 19.92 11.42 2.87
CA ALA A 225 18.48 11.64 2.80
C ALA A 225 17.72 10.82 3.86
N ALA A 226 18.07 9.54 4.02
CA ALA A 226 17.49 8.67 5.04
C ALA A 226 17.77 9.21 6.46
N VAL A 227 19.01 9.60 6.75
CA VAL A 227 19.38 10.19 8.05
C VAL A 227 18.62 11.48 8.33
N ALA A 228 18.51 12.37 7.33
CA ALA A 228 17.74 13.60 7.45
C ALA A 228 16.26 13.31 7.75
N TRP A 229 15.69 12.31 7.08
CA TRP A 229 14.31 11.87 7.32
C TRP A 229 14.11 11.36 8.76
N PHE A 230 14.98 10.44 9.22
CA PHE A 230 14.90 9.90 10.59
C PHE A 230 15.07 10.99 11.65
N SER A 231 16.00 11.91 11.44
CA SER A 231 16.22 13.04 12.35
C SER A 231 14.97 13.93 12.42
N GLY A 232 14.34 14.20 11.27
CA GLY A 232 13.07 14.91 11.20
C GLY A 232 11.96 14.23 11.99
N MET A 233 11.83 12.89 11.91
CA MET A 233 10.81 12.15 12.69
C MET A 233 11.02 12.26 14.20
N ARG A 234 12.27 12.22 14.68
CA ARG A 234 12.57 12.26 16.13
C ARG A 234 12.21 13.60 16.78
N ILE A 235 12.24 14.70 16.04
CA ILE A 235 11.90 16.03 16.56
C ILE A 235 10.41 16.17 16.85
N TYR A 236 9.54 15.34 16.25
CA TYR A 236 8.09 15.39 16.45
C TYR A 236 7.56 14.31 17.41
N ALA A 237 8.44 13.50 18.02
CA ALA A 237 8.07 12.44 18.96
C ALA A 237 8.38 12.78 20.44
N ALA A 238 8.87 14.00 20.70
CA ALA A 238 9.11 14.57 22.03
C ALA A 238 8.22 15.79 22.23
#